data_AF-A0A7K4G2T4-F1
#
_entry.id   AF-A0A7K4G2T4-F1
#
_cell.length_a   1.000
_cell.length_b   1.000
_cell.length_c   1.000
_cell.angle_alpha   90.00
_cell.angle_beta   90.00
_cell.angle_gamma   90.00
#
_symmetry.space_group_name_H-M   'P 1'
#
loop_
_entity.id
_entity.type
_entity.pdbx_description
1 polymer ?
#
loop_
_entity_poly.entity_id
_entity_poly.type
_entity_poly.pdbx_seq_one_letter_code
_entity_poly.pdbx_strand_id
1 'polypeptide(L)' 'EMLLMELALRVTMRKEFDKQLGCVNFALASRERALAISFLINDDILYVVSEPDADYGMLPKKILQIIHS' A
#
# COMPACT_ATOMS: atom_id res chain seq x y z
N GLU A 1 16.05 6.52 4.48
CA GLU A 1 15.28 7.78 4.45
C GLU A 1 14.49 7.97 3.14
N MET A 2 15.12 7.91 1.96
CA MET A 2 14.44 8.12 0.67
C MET A 2 13.23 7.21 0.40
N LEU A 3 13.26 5.94 0.84
CA LEU A 3 12.15 5.00 0.63
C LEU A 3 10.83 5.46 1.26
N LEU A 4 10.90 5.99 2.49
CA LEU A 4 9.71 6.47 3.21
C LEU A 4 9.21 7.79 2.63
N MET A 5 10.11 8.67 2.20
CA MET A 5 9.76 9.91 1.50
C MET A 5 9.05 9.62 0.17
N GLU A 6 9.57 8.68 -0.61
CA GLU A 6 8.97 8.27 -1.88
C GLU A 6 7.59 7.62 -1.68
N LEU A 7 7.43 6.82 -0.64
CA LEU A 7 6.14 6.28 -0.24
C LEU A 7 5.14 7.38 0.10
N ALA A 8 5.52 8.31 0.97
CA ALA A 8 4.67 9.43 1.39
C ALA A 8 4.22 10.27 0.19
N LEU A 9 5.14 10.60 -0.72
CA LEU A 9 4.83 11.34 -1.94
C LEU A 9 3.81 10.59 -2.80
N ARG A 10 3.97 9.28 -3.01
CA ARG A 10 3.01 8.48 -3.78
C ARG A 10 1.64 8.39 -3.10
N VAL A 11 1.58 8.40 -1.78
CA VAL A 11 0.30 8.45 -1.06
C VAL A 11 -0.38 9.80 -1.29
N THR A 12 0.35 10.91 -1.12
CA THR A 12 -0.19 12.27 -1.34
C THR A 12 -0.68 12.45 -2.78
N MET A 13 0.13 12.07 -3.77
CA MET A 13 -0.24 12.20 -5.18
C MET A 13 -1.48 11.41 -5.56
N ARG A 14 -1.76 10.27 -4.89
CA ARG A 14 -2.97 9.48 -5.17
C ARG A 14 -4.23 10.11 -4.58
N LYS A 15 -4.13 10.78 -3.42
CA LYS A 15 -5.27 11.48 -2.79
C LYS A 15 -5.88 12.54 -3.70
N GLU A 16 -5.09 13.13 -4.60
CA GLU A 16 -5.57 14.07 -5.61
C GLU A 16 -6.61 13.47 -6.58
N PHE A 17 -6.68 12.14 -6.67
CA PHE A 17 -7.63 11.42 -7.54
C PHE A 17 -8.81 10.82 -6.77
N ASP A 18 -8.92 11.04 -5.46
CA ASP A 18 -9.96 10.42 -4.62
C ASP A 18 -11.38 10.83 -5.08
N LYS A 19 -11.55 12.06 -5.59
CA LYS A 19 -12.84 12.53 -6.12
C LYS A 19 -13.28 11.77 -7.37
N GLN A 20 -12.35 11.23 -8.15
CA GLN A 20 -12.60 10.56 -9.42
C GLN A 20 -12.62 9.03 -9.28
N LEU A 21 -11.75 8.48 -8.42
CA LEU A 21 -11.49 7.04 -8.32
C LEU A 21 -11.92 6.44 -6.97
N GLY A 22 -12.29 7.28 -6.01
CA GLY A 22 -12.45 6.89 -4.61
C GLY A 22 -11.11 6.74 -3.90
N CYS A 23 -11.18 6.52 -2.58
CA CYS A 23 -10.01 6.38 -1.74
C CYS A 23 -9.18 5.13 -2.09
N VAL A 24 -7.86 5.25 -1.96
CA VAL A 24 -6.94 4.11 -2.13
C VAL A 24 -7.09 3.13 -0.96
N ASN A 25 -7.55 1.91 -1.25
CA ASN A 25 -7.57 0.82 -0.26
C ASN A 25 -6.16 0.32 0.06
N PHE A 26 -5.35 0.09 -0.98
CA PHE A 26 -3.93 -0.26 -0.88
C PHE A 26 -3.22 0.02 -2.20
N ALA A 27 -1.90 0.14 -2.16
CA ALA A 27 -1.05 0.19 -3.34
C ALA A 27 0.02 -0.90 -3.26
N LEU A 28 0.28 -1.56 -4.39
CA LEU A 28 1.23 -2.67 -4.49
C LEU A 28 2.28 -2.35 -5.55
N ALA A 29 3.53 -2.66 -5.25
CA ALA A 29 4.64 -2.61 -6.17
C ALA A 29 5.37 -3.96 -6.17
N SER A 30 5.23 -4.69 -7.27
CA SER A 30 6.04 -5.88 -7.53
C SER A 30 7.45 -5.42 -7.93
N ARG A 31 8.45 -5.83 -7.19
CA ARG A 31 9.88 -5.59 -7.47
C ARG A 31 10.55 -6.93 -7.67
N GLU A 32 11.70 -6.92 -8.35
CA GLU A 32 12.50 -8.12 -8.63
C GLU A 32 12.73 -9.01 -7.40
N ARG A 33 12.90 -8.40 -6.22
CA ARG A 33 13.27 -9.09 -4.98
C ARG A 33 12.30 -8.91 -3.83
N ALA A 34 11.16 -8.25 -4.07
CA ALA A 34 10.22 -7.97 -3.00
C ALA A 34 8.85 -7.57 -3.55
N LEU A 35 7.83 -7.90 -2.78
CA LEU A 35 6.52 -7.30 -2.91
C LEU A 35 6.35 -6.21 -1.85
N ALA A 36 6.23 -4.96 -2.28
CA ALA A 36 6.00 -3.83 -1.40
C ALA A 36 4.53 -3.40 -1.46
N ILE A 37 3.87 -3.35 -0.31
CA ILE A 37 2.44 -3.01 -0.20
C ILE A 37 2.28 -1.89 0.81
N SER A 38 1.46 -0.89 0.50
CA SER A 38 1.12 0.19 1.41
C SER A 38 -0.39 0.28 1.62
N PHE A 39 -0.80 0.45 2.88
CA PHE A 39 -2.19 0.66 3.29
C PHE A 39 -2.30 2.00 4.00
N LEU A 40 -3.44 2.67 3.79
CA LEU A 40 -3.82 3.83 4.61
C LEU A 40 -4.56 3.32 5.84
N ILE A 41 -4.09 3.71 7.02
CA ILE A 41 -4.75 3.44 8.30
C ILE A 41 -4.99 4.78 8.97
N ASN A 42 -6.19 5.33 8.80
CA ASN A 42 -6.49 6.72 9.17
C ASN A 42 -5.51 7.69 8.48
N ASP A 43 -4.70 8.41 9.26
CA ASP A 43 -3.67 9.34 8.78
C ASP A 43 -2.28 8.70 8.66
N ASP A 44 -2.12 7.46 9.11
CA ASP A 44 -0.86 6.72 9.07
C ASP A 44 -0.76 5.82 7.83
N ILE A 45 0.48 5.48 7.47
CA ILE A 45 0.79 4.59 6.35
C ILE A 45 1.43 3.31 6.90
N LEU A 46 0.74 2.17 6.74
CA LEU A 46 1.33 0.86 6.98
C LEU A 46 2.09 0.43 5.72
N TYR A 47 3.39 0.22 5.86
CA TYR A 47 4.25 -0.27 4.80
C TYR A 47 4.68 -1.72 5.08
N VAL A 48 4.35 -2.62 4.17
CA VAL A 48 4.63 -4.06 4.26
C VAL A 48 5.56 -4.45 3.12
N VAL A 49 6.57 -5.25 3.44
CA VAL A 49 7.47 -5.86 2.47
C VAL A 49 7.44 -7.37 2.67
N SER A 50 7.32 -8.12 1.58
CA SER A 50 7.34 -9.58 1.57
C SER A 50 8.19 -10.10 0.42
N GLU A 51 8.44 -11.40 0.40
CA GLU A 51 9.07 -12.09 -0.72
C GLU A 51 8.28 -11.89 -2.03
N PRO A 52 8.93 -11.90 -3.20
CA PRO A 52 8.29 -11.59 -4.48
C PRO A 52 7.29 -12.66 -4.95
N ASP A 53 7.32 -13.85 -4.36
CA ASP A 53 6.41 -14.97 -4.64
C ASP A 53 5.14 -14.95 -3.75
N ALA A 54 5.01 -13.96 -2.86
CA ALA A 54 3.81 -13.77 -2.06
C ALA A 54 2.56 -13.54 -2.93
N ASP A 55 1.42 -14.09 -2.51
CA ASP A 55 0.16 -14.02 -3.26
C ASP A 55 -0.39 -12.57 -3.31
N TYR A 56 -0.31 -11.97 -4.50
CA TYR A 56 -0.79 -10.61 -4.81
C TYR A 56 -2.27 -10.38 -4.53
N GLY A 57 -3.11 -11.41 -4.64
CA GLY A 57 -4.56 -11.29 -4.48
C GLY A 57 -5.01 -11.54 -3.04
N MET A 58 -4.36 -12.47 -2.35
CA MET A 58 -4.74 -12.91 -1.01
C MET A 58 -4.07 -12.10 0.10
N LEU A 59 -2.78 -11.78 -0.06
CA LEU A 59 -2.03 -11.08 0.99
C LEU A 59 -2.63 -9.69 1.32
N PRO A 60 -2.92 -8.81 0.33
CA PRO A 60 -3.50 -7.51 0.63
C PRO A 60 -4.89 -7.62 1.27
N LYS A 61 -5.71 -8.59 0.82
CA LYS A 61 -7.06 -8.81 1.37
C LYS A 61 -7.02 -9.26 2.82
N LYS A 62 -6.11 -10.15 3.18
CA LYS A 62 -5.93 -10.60 4.58
C LYS A 62 -5.47 -9.44 5.46
N ILE A 63 -4.54 -8.62 4.99
CA ILE A 63 -4.09 -7.44 5.74
C ILE A 63 -5.24 -6.44 5.91
N LEU A 64 -6.01 -6.16 4.86
CA LEU A 64 -7.22 -5.32 4.93
C LEU A 64 -8.22 -5.83 5.98
N GLN A 65 -8.43 -7.15 6.06
CA GLN A 65 -9.30 -7.74 7.08
C GLN A 65 -8.76 -7.48 8.49
N ILE A 66 -7.45 -7.64 8.70
CA ILE A 66 -6.81 -7.43 10.01
C ILE A 66 -6.88 -5.96 10.45
N ILE A 67 -6.60 -5.02 9.55
CA ILE A 67 -6.57 -3.58 9.91
C ILE A 67 -7.96 -2.96 10.08
N HIS A 68 -9.00 -3.59 9.51
CA HIS A 68 -10.40 -3.15 9.65
C HIS A 68 -11.21 -3.99 10.65
N SER A 69 -10.59 -4.96 11.32
CA SER A 69 -11.20 -5.71 12.43
C SER A 69 -11.23 -4.87 13.70
#